data_AF-A0A7V7SUM4-F1
#
_entry.id   AF-A0A7V7SUM4-F1
#
_cell.length_a   1.000
_cell.length_b   1.000
_cell.length_c   1.000
_cell.angle_alpha   90.00
_cell.angle_beta   90.00
_cell.angle_gamma   90.00
#
_symmetry.space_group_name_H-M   'P 1'
#
loop_
_entity.id
_entity.type
_entity.pdbx_description
1 polymer ?
#
loop_
_entity_poly.entity_id
_entity_poly.type
_entity_poly.pdbx_seq_one_letter_code
_entity_poly.pdbx_strand_id
1 'polypeptide(L)'
;MNLRGKQGFSLLEVLVVVVILSVLAATLIPRFGTSIDKSKVARAETELKSFKNSLTKVFFDTNYYPPDVSRNVDPGLTSKSRVRSDISKLWDGPYLERWPTNGHPWGGSYDYEYWSYSPFNFDGQLGNEVLISMRGGALTRKILERIDQDLDDGDANTGLLRHNNRDWLTYFVGEGPKW
;
A
#
# COMPACT_ATOMS: atom_id res chain seq x y z
N MET A 1 -53.74 44.97 30.00
CA MET A 1 -53.31 43.82 29.17
C MET A 1 -52.53 44.36 27.99
N ASN A 2 -51.20 44.25 27.98
CA ASN A 2 -50.38 44.68 26.85
C ASN A 2 -50.32 43.55 25.81
N LEU A 3 -51.08 43.70 24.72
CA LEU A 3 -50.97 42.80 23.56
C LEU A 3 -49.72 43.22 22.79
N ARG A 4 -48.61 42.51 23.06
CA ARG A 4 -47.38 42.59 22.26
C ARG A 4 -47.74 42.41 20.78
N GLY A 5 -47.41 43.41 19.96
CA GLY A 5 -47.63 43.40 18.52
C GLY A 5 -46.93 42.19 17.88
N LYS A 6 -47.71 41.34 17.21
CA LYS A 6 -47.18 40.28 16.37
C LYS A 6 -46.62 40.96 15.11
N GLN A 7 -45.31 41.19 15.08
CA GLN A 7 -44.61 41.58 13.86
C GLN A 7 -44.64 40.38 12.90
N GLY A 8 -45.34 40.54 11.78
CA GLY A 8 -45.40 39.54 10.71
C GLY A 8 -44.15 39.62 9.83
N PHE A 9 -43.69 38.46 9.35
CA PHE A 9 -42.58 38.38 8.41
C PHE A 9 -42.89 39.11 7.10
N SER A 10 -41.89 39.85 6.59
CA SER A 10 -41.98 40.47 5.28
C SER A 10 -41.68 39.45 4.17
N LEU A 11 -42.40 39.53 3.04
CA LEU A 11 -42.11 38.72 1.85
C LEU A 11 -40.66 38.91 1.38
N LEU A 12 -40.12 40.13 1.52
CA LEU A 12 -38.76 40.45 1.14
C LEU A 12 -37.73 39.74 2.04
N GLU A 13 -38.06 39.58 3.32
CA GLU A 13 -37.19 38.95 4.32
C GLU A 13 -37.04 37.46 4.04
N VAL A 14 -38.15 36.78 3.70
CA VAL A 14 -38.11 35.38 3.26
C VAL A 14 -37.38 35.27 1.92
N LEU A 15 -37.63 36.18 0.97
CA LEU A 15 -37.00 36.15 -0.36
C LEU A 15 -35.47 36.22 -0.29
N VAL A 16 -34.92 37.13 0.53
CA VAL A 16 -33.47 37.23 0.73
C VAL A 16 -32.90 35.95 1.36
N VAL A 17 -33.60 35.36 2.32
CA VAL A 17 -33.15 34.13 2.99
C VAL A 17 -33.06 32.96 2.00
N VAL A 18 -34.08 32.73 1.16
CA VAL A 18 -34.00 31.64 0.16
C VAL A 18 -32.92 31.89 -0.89
N VAL A 19 -32.67 33.15 -1.28
CA VAL A 19 -31.56 33.49 -2.19
C VAL A 19 -30.21 33.14 -1.56
N ILE A 20 -29.95 33.55 -0.31
CA ILE A 20 -28.70 33.25 0.39
C ILE A 20 -28.55 31.74 0.60
N LEU A 21 -29.62 31.04 1.01
CA LEU A 21 -29.61 29.58 1.18
C LEU A 21 -29.32 28.84 -0.14
N SER A 22 -29.82 29.34 -1.27
CA SER A 22 -29.56 28.77 -2.60
C SER A 22 -28.09 28.86 -2.99
N VAL A 23 -27.46 30.01 -2.71
CA VAL A 23 -26.03 30.23 -2.97
C VAL A 23 -25.16 29.38 -2.04
N LEU A 24 -25.52 29.29 -0.75
CA LEU A 24 -24.81 28.44 0.20
C LEU A 24 -24.93 26.96 -0.16
N ALA A 25 -26.13 26.49 -0.53
CA ALA A 25 -26.34 25.11 -0.97
C ALA A 25 -25.51 24.77 -2.22
N ALA A 26 -25.37 25.70 -3.16
CA ALA A 26 -24.58 25.52 -4.38
C ALA A 26 -23.06 25.44 -4.12
N THR A 27 -22.56 26.03 -3.04
CA THR A 27 -21.12 26.08 -2.72
C THR A 27 -20.64 24.94 -1.82
N LEU A 28 -21.57 24.16 -1.25
CA LEU A 28 -21.29 22.98 -0.45
C LEU A 28 -21.04 21.76 -1.35
N ILE A 29 -19.89 21.73 -2.03
CA ILE A 29 -19.36 20.50 -2.64
C ILE A 29 -18.24 19.96 -1.75
N PRO A 30 -18.50 18.89 -0.97
CA PRO A 30 -17.44 18.28 -0.19
C PRO A 30 -16.40 17.62 -1.10
N ARG A 31 -15.17 18.14 -1.13
CA ARG A 31 -14.04 17.53 -1.85
C ARG A 31 -13.36 16.45 -1.01
N PHE A 32 -14.00 15.29 -0.84
CA PHE A 32 -13.42 14.18 -0.07
C PHE A 32 -12.54 13.20 -0.88
N GLY A 33 -12.58 13.25 -2.22
CA GLY A 33 -11.93 12.23 -3.06
C GLY A 33 -10.38 12.23 -2.97
N THR A 34 -9.75 13.40 -3.07
CA THR A 34 -8.28 13.48 -3.20
C THR A 34 -7.50 13.08 -1.94
N SER A 35 -8.09 13.26 -0.76
CA SER A 35 -7.43 12.92 0.50
C SER A 35 -7.47 11.42 0.79
N ILE A 36 -8.54 10.75 0.37
CA ILE A 36 -8.68 9.29 0.51
C ILE A 36 -7.62 8.59 -0.35
N ASP A 37 -7.43 9.02 -1.59
CA ASP A 37 -6.42 8.41 -2.47
C ASP A 37 -4.99 8.59 -1.94
N LYS A 38 -4.65 9.78 -1.44
CA LYS A 38 -3.36 10.02 -0.79
C LYS A 38 -3.13 9.14 0.43
N SER A 39 -4.17 8.94 1.26
CA SER A 39 -4.08 8.07 2.44
C SER A 39 -3.84 6.60 2.07
N LYS A 40 -4.43 6.13 0.97
CA LYS A 40 -4.22 4.78 0.44
C LYS A 40 -2.80 4.58 -0.07
N VAL A 41 -2.28 5.56 -0.82
CA VAL A 41 -0.87 5.58 -1.27
C VAL A 41 0.09 5.52 -0.09
N ALA A 42 -0.03 6.44 0.87
CA ALA A 42 0.83 6.46 2.05
C ALA A 42 0.79 5.15 2.87
N ARG A 43 -0.38 4.51 2.94
CA ARG A 43 -0.53 3.21 3.60
C ARG A 43 0.22 2.12 2.83
N ALA A 44 0.04 2.01 1.52
CA ALA A 44 0.71 1.01 0.70
C ALA A 44 2.24 1.17 0.77
N GLU A 45 2.74 2.41 0.71
CA GLU A 45 4.16 2.71 0.86
C GLU A 45 4.73 2.26 2.21
N THR A 46 3.98 2.52 3.29
CA THR A 46 4.40 2.12 4.64
C THR A 46 4.42 0.59 4.76
N GLU A 47 3.41 -0.09 4.22
CA GLU A 47 3.35 -1.55 4.19
C GLU A 47 4.54 -2.13 3.39
N LEU A 48 4.81 -1.62 2.19
CA LEU A 48 5.94 -2.04 1.35
C LEU A 48 7.31 -1.82 2.00
N LYS A 49 7.54 -0.64 2.60
CA LYS A 49 8.78 -0.35 3.34
C LYS A 49 8.94 -1.29 4.54
N SER A 50 7.84 -1.54 5.26
CA SER A 50 7.85 -2.44 6.41
C SER A 50 8.26 -3.84 5.98
N PHE A 51 7.66 -4.38 4.92
CA PHE A 51 8.02 -5.71 4.42
C PHE A 51 9.48 -5.82 3.97
N LYS A 52 10.00 -4.83 3.22
CA LYS A 52 11.41 -4.80 2.82
C LYS A 52 12.34 -4.82 4.05
N ASN A 53 12.04 -3.99 5.05
CA ASN A 53 12.81 -3.94 6.28
C ASN A 53 12.76 -5.27 7.05
N SER A 54 11.58 -5.88 7.16
CA SER A 54 11.40 -7.18 7.82
C SER A 54 12.16 -8.31 7.13
N LEU A 55 12.11 -8.34 5.79
CA LEU A 55 12.84 -9.33 4.97
C LEU A 55 14.36 -9.14 5.06
N THR A 56 14.81 -7.89 5.11
CA THR A 56 16.21 -7.57 5.29
C THR A 56 16.70 -8.02 6.68
N LYS A 57 15.90 -7.82 7.73
CA LYS A 57 16.23 -8.27 9.09
C LYS A 57 16.32 -9.79 9.22
N VAL A 58 15.31 -10.53 8.74
CA VAL A 58 15.37 -12.01 8.79
C VAL A 58 16.56 -12.55 8.03
N PHE A 59 16.94 -11.93 6.91
CA PHE A 59 18.14 -12.29 6.19
C PHE A 59 19.41 -12.00 6.99
N PHE A 60 19.52 -10.85 7.66
CA PHE A 60 20.68 -10.56 8.50
C PHE A 60 20.83 -11.52 9.69
N ASP A 61 19.71 -11.93 10.30
CA ASP A 61 19.74 -12.80 11.47
C ASP A 61 19.98 -14.27 11.10
N THR A 62 19.43 -14.71 9.97
CA THR A 62 19.40 -16.14 9.60
C THR A 62 20.25 -16.48 8.39
N ASN A 63 20.72 -15.49 7.63
CA ASN A 63 21.37 -15.62 6.32
C ASN A 63 20.46 -16.25 5.23
N TYR A 64 19.15 -16.31 5.48
CA TYR A 64 18.16 -16.89 4.59
C TYR A 64 16.93 -16.00 4.49
N TYR A 65 16.31 -15.99 3.32
CA TYR A 65 14.98 -15.46 3.15
C TYR A 65 13.92 -16.54 3.41
N PRO A 66 12.70 -16.17 3.86
CA PRO A 66 11.60 -17.10 4.03
C PRO A 66 11.24 -17.85 2.75
N PRO A 67 10.63 -19.05 2.85
CA PRO A 67 10.19 -19.80 1.67
C PRO A 67 9.05 -19.08 0.94
N ASP A 68 8.94 -19.37 -0.36
CA ASP A 68 7.80 -18.95 -1.18
C ASP A 68 6.47 -19.42 -0.58
N VAL A 69 5.43 -18.57 -0.69
CA VAL A 69 4.10 -18.86 -0.17
C VAL A 69 3.02 -18.38 -1.14
N SER A 70 1.80 -18.91 -0.97
CA SER A 70 0.65 -18.42 -1.72
C SER A 70 0.37 -16.94 -1.45
N ARG A 71 -0.29 -16.29 -2.41
CA ARG A 71 -0.72 -14.89 -2.31
C ARG A 71 -1.44 -14.59 -1.00
N ASN A 72 -1.18 -13.40 -0.47
CA ASN A 72 -1.83 -12.83 0.71
C ASN A 72 -1.59 -13.62 2.00
N VAL A 73 -0.59 -14.51 1.98
CA VAL A 73 -0.14 -15.28 3.13
C VAL A 73 1.15 -14.67 3.63
N ASP A 74 1.28 -14.53 4.94
CA ASP A 74 2.55 -14.17 5.57
C ASP A 74 3.63 -15.20 5.16
N PRO A 75 4.79 -14.84 4.62
CA PRO A 75 5.85 -15.81 4.35
C PRO A 75 6.53 -16.34 5.62
N GLY A 76 6.10 -15.84 6.78
CA GLY A 76 6.57 -16.22 8.09
C GLY A 76 7.37 -15.13 8.76
N LEU A 77 7.10 -13.85 8.45
CA LEU A 77 7.71 -12.67 9.07
C LEU A 77 7.11 -12.36 10.45
N THR A 78 5.88 -12.79 10.72
CA THR A 78 5.20 -12.55 12.01
C THR A 78 5.46 -13.66 13.03
N SER A 79 5.83 -14.87 12.58
CA SER A 79 6.05 -16.02 13.46
C SER A 79 7.01 -17.05 12.88
N LYS A 80 7.97 -17.49 13.71
CA LYS A 80 8.93 -18.55 13.40
C LYS A 80 8.30 -19.92 13.10
N SER A 81 7.04 -20.14 13.47
CA SER A 81 6.36 -21.42 13.21
C SER A 81 6.06 -21.66 11.73
N ARG A 82 6.17 -20.61 10.90
CA ARG A 82 5.82 -20.65 9.48
C ARG A 82 7.04 -20.78 8.56
N VAL A 83 8.25 -20.82 9.12
CA VAL A 83 9.50 -20.94 8.37
C VAL A 83 10.15 -22.30 8.61
N ARG A 84 11.05 -22.67 7.70
CA ARG A 84 11.90 -23.87 7.79
C ARG A 84 12.87 -23.83 8.99
N SER A 85 13.46 -24.97 9.31
CA SER A 85 14.18 -25.21 10.57
C SER A 85 15.55 -24.52 10.68
N ASP A 86 16.22 -24.28 9.57
CA ASP A 86 17.41 -23.41 9.43
C ASP A 86 17.11 -21.95 9.83
N ILE A 87 15.98 -21.40 9.39
CA ILE A 87 15.54 -20.04 9.75
C ILE A 87 15.03 -20.01 11.19
N SER A 88 14.16 -20.95 11.58
CA SER A 88 13.49 -20.91 12.89
C SER A 88 14.44 -21.08 14.08
N LYS A 89 15.61 -21.69 13.88
CA LYS A 89 16.68 -21.82 14.89
C LYS A 89 17.40 -20.50 15.17
N LEU A 90 17.56 -19.66 14.16
CA LEU A 90 18.28 -18.39 14.21
C LEU A 90 17.35 -17.17 14.34
N TRP A 91 16.05 -17.42 14.50
CA TRP A 91 15.01 -16.40 14.52
C TRP A 91 15.05 -15.51 15.76
N ASP A 92 15.12 -14.19 15.57
CA ASP A 92 15.06 -13.14 16.61
C ASP A 92 13.86 -12.18 16.43
N GLY A 93 12.88 -12.57 15.61
CA GLY A 93 11.66 -11.80 15.37
C GLY A 93 10.64 -11.82 16.52
N PRO A 94 9.44 -11.23 16.34
CA PRO A 94 8.80 -11.02 15.05
C PRO A 94 9.43 -9.88 14.23
N TYR A 95 9.63 -10.11 12.94
CA TYR A 95 10.21 -9.11 12.03
C TYR A 95 9.16 -8.17 11.46
N LEU A 96 7.90 -8.60 11.44
CA LEU A 96 6.74 -7.84 11.03
C LEU A 96 5.66 -7.94 12.10
N GLU A 97 5.05 -6.82 12.46
CA GLU A 97 3.97 -6.80 13.47
C GLU A 97 2.73 -7.55 12.99
N ARG A 98 2.33 -7.34 11.73
CA ARG A 98 1.17 -7.99 11.13
C ARG A 98 1.27 -8.02 9.61
N TRP A 99 0.97 -9.17 9.01
CA TRP A 99 0.72 -9.28 7.58
C TRP A 99 -0.72 -8.85 7.23
N PRO A 100 -0.94 -7.95 6.26
CA PRO A 100 -2.28 -7.51 5.89
C PRO A 100 -3.02 -8.57 5.07
N THR A 101 -3.76 -9.44 5.75
CA THR A 101 -4.56 -10.52 5.12
C THR A 101 -5.75 -10.04 4.29
N ASN A 102 -6.08 -8.74 4.32
CA ASN A 102 -7.14 -8.16 3.47
C ASN A 102 -6.58 -7.56 2.18
N GLY A 103 -5.28 -7.76 1.89
CA GLY A 103 -4.62 -7.21 0.71
C GLY A 103 -4.24 -5.73 0.84
N HIS A 104 -3.97 -5.12 -0.31
CA HIS A 104 -3.53 -3.72 -0.40
C HIS A 104 -4.73 -2.74 -0.40
N PRO A 105 -4.51 -1.42 -0.24
CA PRO A 105 -5.57 -0.43 0.00
C PRO A 105 -6.63 -0.24 -1.12
N TRP A 106 -6.41 -0.86 -2.29
CA TRP A 106 -7.32 -0.84 -3.44
C TRP A 106 -7.99 -2.21 -3.68
N GLY A 107 -7.96 -3.11 -2.70
CA GLY A 107 -8.37 -4.52 -2.84
C GLY A 107 -7.18 -5.39 -3.23
N GLY A 108 -7.42 -6.57 -3.83
CA GLY A 108 -6.34 -7.43 -4.30
C GLY A 108 -5.53 -8.10 -3.17
N SER A 109 -4.26 -8.38 -3.44
CA SER A 109 -3.38 -9.14 -2.54
C SER A 109 -1.94 -8.65 -2.59
N TYR A 110 -1.24 -8.74 -1.46
CA TYR A 110 0.23 -8.78 -1.45
C TYR A 110 0.72 -10.18 -1.75
N ASP A 111 1.75 -10.30 -2.58
CA ASP A 111 2.32 -11.58 -3.00
C ASP A 111 3.83 -11.53 -2.72
N TYR A 112 4.28 -12.34 -1.76
CA TYR A 112 5.71 -12.54 -1.54
C TYR A 112 6.14 -13.69 -2.41
N GLU A 113 7.15 -13.45 -3.25
CA GLU A 113 7.69 -14.49 -4.11
C GLU A 113 9.20 -14.60 -3.87
N TYR A 114 9.66 -15.85 -3.71
CA TYR A 114 11.08 -16.17 -3.70
C TYR A 114 11.35 -17.22 -4.76
N TRP A 115 11.93 -16.77 -5.87
CA TRP A 115 12.23 -17.58 -7.02
C TRP A 115 13.72 -17.89 -7.05
N SER A 116 14.09 -19.15 -7.34
CA SER A 116 15.49 -19.57 -7.40
C SER A 116 15.84 -20.05 -8.81
N TYR A 117 15.60 -19.22 -9.83
CA TYR A 117 15.66 -19.65 -11.24
C TYR A 117 16.91 -19.21 -12.03
N SER A 118 17.75 -18.27 -11.55
CA SER A 118 18.88 -17.72 -12.34
C SER A 118 20.09 -17.31 -11.48
N PRO A 119 21.35 -17.37 -11.99
CA PRO A 119 22.53 -16.85 -11.31
C PRO A 119 22.44 -15.34 -11.02
N PHE A 120 22.94 -14.96 -9.86
CA PHE A 120 23.05 -13.59 -9.33
C PHE A 120 23.82 -12.64 -10.28
N ASN A 121 23.20 -11.54 -10.73
CA ASN A 121 23.83 -10.61 -11.67
C ASN A 121 23.44 -9.11 -11.53
N PHE A 122 22.69 -8.71 -10.49
CA PHE A 122 22.30 -7.31 -10.24
C PHE A 122 21.66 -6.58 -11.44
N ASP A 123 21.11 -7.29 -12.42
CA ASP A 123 20.49 -6.65 -13.59
C ASP A 123 19.02 -6.26 -13.34
N GLY A 124 18.49 -6.64 -12.17
CA GLY A 124 17.09 -6.51 -11.78
C GLY A 124 16.14 -7.27 -12.70
N GLN A 125 16.60 -8.34 -13.35
CA GLN A 125 15.77 -9.24 -14.15
C GLN A 125 15.48 -10.53 -13.37
N LEU A 126 14.29 -11.08 -13.61
CA LEU A 126 13.73 -12.26 -12.94
C LEU A 126 14.77 -13.39 -12.73
N GLY A 127 15.14 -13.64 -11.46
CA GLY A 127 16.21 -14.57 -11.07
C GLY A 127 16.12 -15.13 -9.64
N ASN A 128 17.25 -15.27 -8.92
CA ASN A 128 17.33 -15.60 -7.48
C ASN A 128 16.85 -14.43 -6.59
N GLU A 129 15.71 -13.83 -6.94
CA GLU A 129 15.26 -12.56 -6.38
C GLU A 129 14.18 -12.79 -5.34
N VAL A 130 14.21 -11.95 -4.31
CA VAL A 130 13.17 -11.84 -3.30
C VAL A 130 12.37 -10.61 -3.61
N LEU A 131 11.09 -10.81 -3.90
CA LEU A 131 10.23 -9.75 -4.38
C LEU A 131 8.88 -9.75 -3.67
N ILE A 132 8.29 -8.56 -3.60
CA ILE A 132 6.93 -8.36 -3.09
C ILE A 132 6.12 -7.68 -4.16
N SER A 133 5.03 -8.30 -4.57
CA SER A 133 4.13 -7.75 -5.57
C SER A 133 2.78 -7.34 -4.97
N MET A 134 2.27 -6.17 -5.35
CA MET A 134 0.85 -5.85 -5.24
C MET A 134 0.14 -6.33 -6.51
N ARG A 135 -0.88 -7.18 -6.35
CA ARG A 135 -1.59 -7.82 -7.46
C ARG A 135 -3.10 -7.71 -7.33
N GLY A 136 -3.76 -7.43 -8.45
CA GLY A 136 -5.21 -7.35 -8.54
C GLY A 136 -5.80 -6.08 -7.92
N GLY A 137 -7.10 -6.10 -7.61
CA GLY A 137 -7.81 -4.92 -7.10
C GLY A 137 -7.91 -3.78 -8.12
N ALA A 138 -8.26 -2.60 -7.65
CA ALA A 138 -8.38 -1.39 -8.47
C ALA A 138 -7.05 -0.62 -8.57
N LEU A 139 -5.96 -1.33 -8.90
CA LEU A 139 -4.68 -0.70 -9.24
C LEU A 139 -4.81 -0.02 -10.61
N THR A 140 -4.22 1.17 -10.73
CA THR A 140 -4.13 1.89 -12.00
C THR A 140 -2.70 2.31 -12.21
N ARG A 141 -2.26 2.38 -13.47
CA ARG A 141 -0.91 2.84 -13.82
C ARG A 141 -0.47 4.11 -13.10
N LYS A 142 -1.35 5.10 -12.99
CA LYS A 142 -1.10 6.36 -12.26
C LYS A 142 -0.80 6.16 -10.77
N ILE A 143 -1.44 5.19 -10.12
CA ILE A 143 -1.16 4.84 -8.72
C ILE A 143 0.21 4.17 -8.61
N LEU A 144 0.51 3.27 -9.55
CA LEU A 144 1.76 2.52 -9.58
C LEU A 144 2.95 3.46 -9.78
N GLU A 145 2.89 4.34 -10.79
CA GLU A 145 3.87 5.39 -11.07
C GLU A 145 4.03 6.36 -9.88
N ARG A 146 2.94 6.62 -9.14
CA ARG A 146 3.00 7.49 -7.97
C ARG A 146 3.78 6.87 -6.82
N ILE A 147 3.51 5.60 -6.52
CA ILE A 147 4.21 4.87 -5.46
C ILE A 147 5.68 4.71 -5.85
N ASP A 148 5.95 4.42 -7.11
CA ASP A 148 7.30 4.33 -7.67
C ASP A 148 8.08 5.64 -7.50
N GLN A 149 7.48 6.78 -7.88
CA GLN A 149 8.06 8.11 -7.68
C GLN A 149 8.38 8.42 -6.22
N ASP A 150 7.54 7.96 -5.28
CA ASP A 150 7.68 8.26 -3.86
C ASP A 150 8.63 7.26 -3.14
N LEU A 151 8.92 6.09 -3.73
CA LEU A 151 9.74 5.02 -3.15
C LEU A 151 11.08 4.74 -3.85
N ASP A 152 11.21 5.12 -5.12
CA ASP A 152 12.36 4.81 -5.98
C ASP A 152 12.76 6.04 -6.83
N ASP A 153 12.71 5.96 -8.17
CA ASP A 153 13.15 7.02 -9.08
C ASP A 153 12.04 7.58 -9.99
N GLY A 154 10.85 6.98 -9.98
CA GLY A 154 9.73 7.39 -10.83
C GLY A 154 9.76 6.79 -12.23
N ASP A 155 10.74 5.93 -12.55
CA ASP A 155 10.72 5.09 -13.75
C ASP A 155 10.38 3.63 -13.40
N ALA A 156 9.08 3.34 -13.43
CA ALA A 156 8.56 2.01 -13.15
C ALA A 156 8.90 0.92 -14.19
N ASN A 157 9.78 1.20 -15.16
CA ASN A 157 10.38 0.19 -16.04
C ASN A 157 11.76 -0.28 -15.55
N THR A 158 12.44 0.50 -14.71
CA THR A 158 13.77 0.22 -14.19
C THR A 158 13.77 0.29 -12.66
N GLY A 159 14.94 0.29 -12.00
CA GLY A 159 14.97 0.40 -10.54
C GLY A 159 14.51 -0.83 -9.75
N LEU A 160 14.22 -0.59 -8.46
CA LEU A 160 13.77 -1.53 -7.44
C LEU A 160 12.25 -1.65 -7.37
N LEU A 161 11.49 -0.67 -7.86
CA LEU A 161 10.05 -0.80 -8.05
C LEU A 161 9.72 -0.81 -9.54
N ARG A 162 8.95 -1.80 -9.97
CA ARG A 162 8.58 -1.95 -11.38
C ARG A 162 7.14 -2.34 -11.51
N HIS A 163 6.46 -1.81 -12.53
CA HIS A 163 5.13 -2.28 -12.88
C HIS A 163 5.11 -3.04 -14.20
N ASN A 164 4.17 -3.97 -14.35
CA ASN A 164 4.00 -4.71 -15.60
C ASN A 164 2.68 -4.37 -16.31
N ASN A 165 2.47 -4.94 -17.50
CA ASN A 165 1.26 -4.75 -18.30
C ASN A 165 -0.01 -5.37 -17.68
N ARG A 166 0.09 -6.02 -16.52
CA ARG A 166 -1.04 -6.59 -15.76
C ARG A 166 -1.39 -5.75 -14.53
N ASP A 167 -0.89 -4.51 -14.46
CA ASP A 167 -1.07 -3.58 -13.34
C ASP A 167 -0.56 -4.13 -11.99
N TRP A 168 0.49 -4.96 -12.02
CA TRP A 168 1.17 -5.38 -10.79
C TRP A 168 2.30 -4.41 -10.50
N LEU A 169 2.46 -3.99 -9.25
CA LEU A 169 3.69 -3.34 -8.77
C LEU A 169 4.55 -4.40 -8.09
N THR A 170 5.79 -4.54 -8.50
CA THR A 170 6.77 -5.45 -7.91
C THR A 170 7.88 -4.64 -7.28
N TYR A 171 8.14 -4.88 -5.99
CA TYR A 171 9.25 -4.31 -5.23
C TYR A 171 10.33 -5.38 -5.01
N PHE A 172 11.49 -5.16 -5.61
CA PHE A 172 12.70 -5.96 -5.41
C PHE A 172 13.34 -5.62 -4.06
N VAL A 173 13.44 -6.63 -3.19
CA VAL A 173 13.91 -6.48 -1.81
C VAL A 173 15.38 -6.84 -1.69
N GLY A 174 15.80 -7.92 -2.32
CA GLY A 174 17.15 -8.42 -2.25
C GLY A 174 17.32 -9.70 -3.05
N GLU A 175 18.52 -10.26 -2.96
CA GLU A 175 18.92 -11.44 -3.70
C GLU A 175 19.17 -12.59 -2.73
N GLY A 176 18.76 -13.80 -3.11
CA GLY A 176 18.93 -15.01 -2.30
C GLY A 176 20.41 -15.35 -2.03
N PRO A 177 20.70 -16.18 -1.02
CA PRO A 177 22.07 -16.59 -0.69
C PRO A 177 22.77 -17.25 -1.87
N LYS A 178 24.03 -16.86 -2.11
CA LYS A 178 24.93 -17.49 -3.08
C LYS A 178 25.37 -18.85 -2.52
N TRP A 179 24.92 -19.94 -3.14
CA TRP A 179 25.49 -21.26 -2.91
C TRP A 179 26.53 -21.58 -3.99
#